data_AF-A0A5N6XAF9-F1
#
_entry.id   AF-A0A5N6XAF9-F1
#
_cell.length_a   1.000
_cell.length_b   1.000
_cell.length_c   1.000
_cell.angle_alpha   90.00
_cell.angle_beta   90.00
_cell.angle_gamma   90.00
#
_symmetry.space_group_name_H-M   'P 1'
#
loop_
_entity.id
_entity.type
_entity.pdbx_description
1 polymer ?
#
loop_
_entity_poly.entity_id
_entity_poly.type
_entity_poly.pdbx_seq_one_letter_code
_entity_poly.pdbx_strand_id
1 'polypeptide(L)'
;MDTDFGPYLRLAEHSQKSVTPEVSLELKAAETLFLESPFGIEVVLRRNDTDPRPCIFYWPPSVAARFVLLRHTSHGLEIVEATNGWPKPPDMLYIDGWRQRLFELQPNGSYRYLESLDSSYDRALKAGERYELLWPGGETLLWDWGNVEDHLDMELRRRESSLFIAGGPHISFTVKEGEQTYPSPEPFSPREPLSRVPGAPILSLSIECSPTFEKGQWKQATVHVIYHSSCKGPDDSTPITFHIVNLLSGNLQRRRGKSWEYFDSEEMPYQIYDDPDIEVTPGQHPDFISLQPGESWTRTDNLELPSDTEVGEVFKYEFNDRVIDWWDWGMKEDHLQTTVKLPCWINSDVVEPKDNEGRPAIVVPASNVVEFTIV
;
A
#
# COMPACT_ATOMS: atom_id res chain seq x y z
N MET A 1 11.40 8.37 34.05
CA MET A 1 10.26 8.06 34.95
C MET A 1 9.50 6.97 34.25
N ASP A 2 9.22 5.86 34.92
CA ASP A 2 8.36 4.83 34.35
C ASP A 2 6.98 5.43 34.17
N THR A 3 6.53 5.48 32.91
CA THR A 3 5.23 6.03 32.54
C THR A 3 4.14 5.10 33.05
N ASP A 4 3.33 5.55 34.03
CA ASP A 4 2.23 4.75 34.57
C ASP A 4 1.00 4.85 33.67
N PHE A 5 0.71 3.78 32.94
CA PHE A 5 -0.46 3.67 32.07
C PHE A 5 -1.67 3.03 32.75
N GLY A 6 -1.53 2.54 34.00
CA GLY A 6 -2.58 1.81 34.72
C GLY A 6 -3.97 2.46 34.68
N PRO A 7 -4.10 3.80 34.85
CA PRO A 7 -5.39 4.48 34.79
C PRO A 7 -6.12 4.42 33.43
N TYR A 8 -5.41 4.12 32.35
CA TYR A 8 -5.93 4.14 30.97
C TYR A 8 -6.19 2.74 30.41
N LEU A 9 -5.81 1.69 31.13
CA LEU A 9 -5.99 0.30 30.71
C LEU A 9 -7.39 -0.20 31.07
N ARG A 10 -8.02 -0.92 30.14
CA ARG A 10 -9.24 -1.69 30.36
C ARG A 10 -8.89 -3.03 30.97
N LEU A 11 -9.61 -3.41 32.01
CA LEU A 11 -9.52 -4.73 32.62
C LEU A 11 -10.42 -5.71 31.87
N ALA A 12 -9.96 -6.95 31.71
CA ALA A 12 -10.80 -8.02 31.18
C ALA A 12 -11.88 -8.37 32.21
N GLU A 13 -13.13 -8.03 31.95
CA GLU A 13 -14.19 -8.26 32.94
C GLU A 13 -14.57 -9.76 33.01
N HIS A 14 -14.49 -10.54 31.91
CA HIS A 14 -14.95 -11.95 31.90
C HIS A 14 -14.26 -12.88 30.88
N SER A 15 -12.94 -12.77 30.61
CA SER A 15 -12.28 -13.73 29.71
C SER A 15 -12.12 -15.10 30.39
N GLN A 16 -12.95 -16.08 30.00
CA GLN A 16 -12.70 -17.49 30.32
C GLN A 16 -11.50 -17.97 29.49
N LYS A 17 -10.29 -17.78 30.03
CA LYS A 17 -8.97 -18.07 29.40
C LYS A 17 -8.81 -19.47 28.77
N SER A 18 -9.72 -20.41 29.01
CA SER A 18 -9.57 -21.80 28.53
C SER A 18 -10.28 -22.13 27.22
N VAL A 19 -11.11 -21.23 26.67
CA VAL A 19 -11.94 -21.53 25.47
C VAL A 19 -11.76 -20.49 24.35
N THR A 20 -11.21 -19.32 24.65
CA THR A 20 -11.02 -18.20 23.70
C THR A 20 -9.60 -18.16 23.16
N PRO A 21 -9.39 -17.75 21.89
CA PRO A 21 -8.07 -17.47 21.35
C PRO A 21 -7.32 -16.44 22.19
N GLU A 22 -6.02 -16.64 22.40
CA GLU A 22 -5.16 -15.68 23.08
C GLU A 22 -4.40 -14.87 22.03
N VAL A 23 -4.80 -13.60 21.86
CA VAL A 23 -4.23 -12.69 20.88
C VAL A 23 -3.56 -11.52 21.59
N SER A 24 -2.30 -11.23 21.25
CA SER A 24 -1.60 -10.01 21.67
C SER A 24 -1.49 -9.03 20.52
N LEU A 25 -1.26 -7.76 20.87
CA LEU A 25 -1.05 -6.66 19.94
C LEU A 25 0.32 -6.04 20.23
N GLU A 26 1.07 -5.71 19.18
CA GLU A 26 2.29 -4.91 19.24
C GLU A 26 2.11 -3.67 18.35
N LEU A 27 2.73 -2.56 18.74
CA LEU A 27 2.74 -1.31 17.99
C LEU A 27 4.17 -0.90 17.67
N LYS A 28 4.39 -0.40 16.46
CA LYS A 28 5.64 0.25 16.07
C LYS A 28 5.35 1.46 15.18
N ALA A 29 6.11 2.52 15.36
CA ALA A 29 6.04 3.71 14.53
C ALA A 29 7.36 4.48 14.63
N ALA A 30 7.50 5.51 13.80
CA ALA A 30 8.60 6.45 13.93
C ALA A 30 8.50 7.25 15.25
N GLU A 31 9.64 7.58 15.85
CA GLU A 31 9.69 8.44 17.06
C GLU A 31 9.37 9.92 16.77
N THR A 32 9.20 10.28 15.50
CA THR A 32 8.91 11.64 15.04
C THR A 32 7.70 11.61 14.12
N LEU A 33 6.73 12.47 14.41
CA LEU A 33 5.59 12.79 13.55
C LEU A 33 5.80 14.20 12.99
N PHE A 34 5.58 14.39 11.70
CA PHE A 34 5.60 15.70 11.05
C PHE A 34 4.16 16.10 10.73
N LEU A 35 3.75 17.32 11.12
CA LEU A 35 2.35 17.76 11.03
C LEU A 35 1.77 17.69 9.61
N GLU A 36 2.63 17.76 8.60
CA GLU A 36 2.27 17.75 7.18
C GLU A 36 2.52 16.39 6.50
N SER A 37 2.89 15.35 7.25
CA SER A 37 3.18 14.01 6.71
C SER A 37 2.24 12.93 7.27
N PRO A 38 1.93 11.88 6.49
CA PRO A 38 1.21 10.72 7.01
C PRO A 38 2.04 10.01 8.09
N PHE A 39 1.40 9.68 9.22
CA PHE A 39 2.03 8.96 10.32
C PHE A 39 1.59 7.49 10.33
N GLY A 40 2.47 6.63 9.80
CA GLY A 40 2.24 5.20 9.74
C GLY A 40 2.53 4.49 11.06
N ILE A 41 1.55 3.74 11.55
CA ILE A 41 1.60 2.92 12.74
C ILE A 41 1.50 1.45 12.30
N GLU A 42 2.57 0.68 12.47
CA GLU A 42 2.53 -0.76 12.25
C GLU A 42 1.85 -1.43 13.46
N VAL A 43 0.76 -2.14 13.19
CA VAL A 43 0.05 -2.97 14.16
C VAL A 43 0.32 -4.44 13.85
N VAL A 44 0.75 -5.18 14.86
CA VAL A 44 1.00 -6.62 14.75
C VAL A 44 0.09 -7.35 15.73
N LEU A 45 -0.81 -8.20 15.21
CA LEU A 45 -1.62 -9.11 15.99
C LEU A 45 -0.92 -10.48 16.00
N ARG A 46 -0.70 -11.06 17.18
CA ARG A 46 -0.07 -12.39 17.32
C ARG A 46 -0.94 -13.32 18.12
N ARG A 47 -1.00 -14.57 17.68
CA ARG A 47 -1.66 -15.63 18.42
C ARG A 47 -0.68 -16.36 19.33
N ASN A 48 -1.03 -16.47 20.62
CA ASN A 48 -0.16 -16.97 21.68
C ASN A 48 -0.69 -18.23 22.38
N ASP A 49 -1.90 -18.68 22.06
CA ASP A 49 -2.44 -19.93 22.56
C ASP A 49 -1.85 -21.16 21.83
N THR A 50 -2.14 -22.34 22.36
CA THR A 50 -1.70 -23.64 21.83
C THR A 50 -2.82 -24.40 21.11
N ASP A 51 -3.97 -23.77 20.86
CA ASP A 51 -5.08 -24.44 20.17
C ASP A 51 -4.67 -24.66 18.69
N PRO A 52 -4.85 -25.88 18.15
CA PRO A 52 -4.42 -26.20 16.79
C PRO A 52 -5.35 -25.65 15.71
N ARG A 53 -6.56 -25.19 16.05
CA ARG A 53 -7.52 -24.67 15.07
C ARG A 53 -7.19 -23.22 14.76
N PRO A 54 -7.29 -22.75 13.51
CA PRO A 54 -7.26 -21.32 13.18
C PRO A 54 -8.38 -20.57 13.90
N CYS A 55 -8.31 -19.24 14.00
CA CYS A 55 -9.41 -18.45 14.55
C CYS A 55 -9.70 -17.23 13.69
N ILE A 56 -10.98 -16.90 13.58
CA ILE A 56 -11.46 -15.67 12.96
C ILE A 56 -12.07 -14.75 14.01
N PHE A 57 -11.90 -13.45 13.88
CA PHE A 57 -12.54 -12.48 14.75
C PHE A 57 -12.76 -11.14 14.07
N TYR A 58 -13.87 -10.50 14.44
CA TYR A 58 -14.18 -9.15 14.01
C TYR A 58 -13.29 -8.16 14.74
N TRP A 59 -12.57 -7.37 13.96
CA TRP A 59 -11.67 -6.34 14.41
C TRP A 59 -11.79 -5.14 13.46
N PRO A 60 -12.54 -4.08 13.83
CA PRO A 60 -12.75 -2.96 12.93
C PRO A 60 -11.44 -2.20 12.72
N PRO A 61 -11.06 -1.88 11.47
CA PRO A 61 -9.82 -1.18 11.14
C PRO A 61 -9.75 0.26 11.68
N SER A 62 -10.83 0.84 12.22
CA SER A 62 -10.73 2.08 13.02
C SER A 62 -10.11 1.83 14.42
N VAL A 63 -9.00 1.08 14.47
CA VAL A 63 -8.24 0.80 15.69
C VAL A 63 -7.54 2.06 16.16
N ALA A 64 -7.19 2.96 15.24
CA ALA A 64 -6.74 4.32 15.51
C ALA A 64 -7.67 5.07 16.48
N ALA A 65 -8.98 4.99 16.20
CA ALA A 65 -10.04 5.59 17.02
C ALA A 65 -10.22 4.93 18.40
N ARG A 66 -9.63 3.74 18.61
CA ARG A 66 -9.66 2.97 19.86
C ARG A 66 -8.38 3.13 20.67
N PHE A 67 -7.31 3.64 20.09
CA PHE A 67 -6.14 4.06 20.84
C PHE A 67 -6.47 5.30 21.67
N VAL A 68 -5.73 5.48 22.76
CA VAL A 68 -5.79 6.68 23.57
C VAL A 68 -4.54 7.48 23.29
N LEU A 69 -4.71 8.70 22.76
CA LEU A 69 -3.61 9.64 22.62
C LEU A 69 -3.41 10.39 23.95
N LEU A 70 -2.20 10.33 24.47
CA LEU A 70 -1.79 10.97 25.73
C LEU A 70 -0.72 12.01 25.42
N ARG A 71 -0.90 13.24 25.90
CA ARG A 71 0.07 14.32 25.79
C ARG A 71 0.94 14.37 27.04
N HIS A 72 2.25 14.54 26.88
CA HIS A 72 3.16 14.84 27.98
C HIS A 72 3.02 16.31 28.41
N THR A 73 2.78 16.54 29.70
CA THR A 73 2.72 17.87 30.30
C THR A 73 3.62 17.97 31.53
N SER A 74 3.78 19.18 32.09
CA SER A 74 4.50 19.39 33.36
C SER A 74 3.85 18.68 34.56
N HIS A 75 2.60 18.24 34.44
CA HIS A 75 1.84 17.57 35.50
C HIS A 75 1.69 16.05 35.27
N GLY A 76 2.27 15.52 34.18
CA GLY A 76 2.16 14.13 33.78
C GLY A 76 1.44 13.95 32.45
N LEU A 77 0.88 12.76 32.21
CA LEU A 77 0.14 12.46 31.00
C LEU A 77 -1.30 12.98 31.07
N GLU A 78 -1.73 13.65 30.01
CA GLU A 78 -3.10 14.11 29.84
C GLU A 78 -3.74 13.45 28.62
N ILE A 79 -4.99 13.00 28.74
CA ILE A 79 -5.74 12.46 27.61
C ILE A 79 -6.06 13.59 26.63
N VAL A 80 -5.81 13.34 25.34
CA VAL A 80 -6.28 14.18 24.24
C VAL A 80 -7.67 13.71 23.84
N GLU A 81 -8.67 14.59 23.94
CA GLU A 81 -10.04 14.26 23.56
C GLU A 81 -10.18 14.13 22.04
N ALA A 82 -10.68 12.98 21.58
CA ALA A 82 -11.08 12.76 20.19
C ALA A 82 -12.46 13.38 19.93
N THR A 83 -12.65 14.02 18.79
CA THR A 83 -13.90 14.72 18.43
C THR A 83 -15.01 13.80 17.90
N ASN A 84 -14.71 12.52 17.63
CA ASN A 84 -15.64 11.59 16.99
C ASN A 84 -16.10 10.47 17.93
N GLY A 85 -17.40 10.17 17.91
CA GLY A 85 -17.99 9.05 18.64
C GLY A 85 -17.76 7.72 17.92
N TRP A 86 -17.60 6.64 18.69
CA TRP A 86 -17.27 5.32 18.14
C TRP A 86 -18.50 4.62 17.56
N PRO A 87 -18.42 4.05 16.35
CA PRO A 87 -19.44 3.12 15.88
C PRO A 87 -19.48 1.89 16.80
N LYS A 88 -20.68 1.54 17.26
CA LYS A 88 -20.88 0.31 18.04
C LYS A 88 -20.59 -0.90 17.14
N PRO A 89 -19.95 -1.97 17.68
CA PRO A 89 -19.79 -3.20 16.92
C PRO A 89 -21.16 -3.74 16.53
N PRO A 90 -21.31 -4.34 15.33
CA PRO A 90 -22.56 -4.95 14.91
C PRO A 90 -22.91 -6.15 15.81
N ASP A 91 -24.19 -6.52 15.84
CA ASP A 91 -24.64 -7.69 16.60
C ASP A 91 -24.39 -9.03 15.88
N MET A 92 -24.21 -8.97 14.56
CA MET A 92 -23.95 -10.11 13.69
C MET A 92 -23.16 -9.60 12.48
N LEU A 93 -22.26 -10.43 11.97
CA LEU A 93 -21.50 -10.19 10.75
C LEU A 93 -21.77 -11.35 9.79
N TYR A 94 -22.34 -11.06 8.62
CA TYR A 94 -22.43 -12.06 7.54
C TYR A 94 -21.02 -12.23 6.96
N ILE A 95 -20.53 -13.47 6.93
CA ILE A 95 -19.26 -13.81 6.32
C ILE A 95 -19.57 -14.16 4.86
N ASP A 96 -19.56 -13.14 4.01
CA ASP A 96 -19.46 -13.33 2.57
C ASP A 96 -17.99 -13.52 2.17
N GLY A 97 -17.72 -13.71 0.87
CA GLY A 97 -16.35 -13.68 0.35
C GLY A 97 -15.58 -12.40 0.68
N TRP A 98 -16.28 -11.35 1.14
CA TRP A 98 -15.76 -10.01 1.39
C TRP A 98 -15.37 -9.90 2.87
N ARG A 99 -14.09 -10.10 3.16
CA ARG A 99 -13.50 -10.12 4.53
C ARG A 99 -13.46 -8.76 5.23
N GLN A 100 -14.52 -7.95 5.13
CA GLN A 100 -14.55 -6.64 5.76
C GLN A 100 -14.44 -6.78 7.27
N ARG A 101 -13.32 -6.31 7.83
CA ARG A 101 -13.07 -6.21 9.28
C ARG A 101 -13.01 -7.58 9.99
N LEU A 102 -12.81 -8.66 9.25
CA LEU A 102 -12.67 -10.02 9.75
C LEU A 102 -11.20 -10.46 9.62
N PHE A 103 -10.58 -10.82 10.74
CA PHE A 103 -9.18 -11.20 10.80
C PHE A 103 -9.07 -12.70 11.05
N GLU A 104 -8.22 -13.38 10.29
CA GLU A 104 -7.89 -14.79 10.48
C GLU A 104 -6.47 -14.93 11.01
N LEU A 105 -6.31 -15.72 12.07
CA LEU A 105 -5.01 -16.07 12.64
C LEU A 105 -4.84 -17.58 12.72
N GLN A 106 -3.86 -18.06 11.95
CA GLN A 106 -3.36 -19.43 12.03
C GLN A 106 -2.72 -19.69 13.41
N PRO A 107 -2.59 -20.95 13.87
CA PRO A 107 -1.88 -21.28 15.10
C PRO A 107 -0.44 -20.75 15.09
N ASN A 108 -0.02 -20.05 16.14
CA ASN A 108 1.25 -19.30 16.22
C ASN A 108 1.45 -18.25 15.10
N GLY A 109 0.39 -17.91 14.38
CA GLY A 109 0.41 -16.95 13.29
C GLY A 109 0.48 -15.51 13.80
N SER A 110 0.85 -14.62 12.88
CA SER A 110 0.77 -13.18 13.11
C SER A 110 0.20 -12.49 11.89
N TYR A 111 -0.58 -11.44 12.11
CA TYR A 111 -1.09 -10.56 11.08
C TYR A 111 -0.52 -9.16 11.28
N ARG A 112 -0.10 -8.51 10.19
CA ARG A 112 0.52 -7.18 10.23
C ARG A 112 -0.19 -6.25 9.26
N TYR A 113 -0.44 -5.03 9.69
CA TYR A 113 -1.00 -3.99 8.83
C TYR A 113 -0.52 -2.61 9.28
N LEU A 114 -0.59 -1.65 8.37
CA LEU A 114 -0.32 -0.24 8.65
C LEU A 114 -1.63 0.48 8.94
N GLU A 115 -1.58 1.34 9.94
CA GLU A 115 -2.70 2.16 10.39
C GLU A 115 -2.26 3.63 10.46
N SER A 116 -3.16 4.55 10.16
CA SER A 116 -2.90 6.00 10.28
C SER A 116 -3.37 6.51 11.63
N LEU A 117 -2.76 7.58 12.14
CA LEU A 117 -3.32 8.28 13.29
C LEU A 117 -4.72 8.83 12.95
N ASP A 118 -5.66 8.70 13.89
CA ASP A 118 -7.03 9.17 13.69
C ASP A 118 -7.04 10.70 13.48
N SER A 119 -7.66 11.16 12.39
CA SER A 119 -7.72 12.57 12.02
C SER A 119 -8.46 13.45 13.04
N SER A 120 -9.22 12.84 13.95
CA SER A 120 -9.79 13.55 15.10
C SER A 120 -8.74 14.14 16.04
N TYR A 121 -7.50 13.64 16.00
CA TYR A 121 -6.38 14.17 16.79
C TYR A 121 -5.61 15.31 16.11
N ASP A 122 -5.79 15.52 14.80
CA ASP A 122 -4.99 16.48 14.02
C ASP A 122 -4.98 17.89 14.62
N ARG A 123 -6.14 18.35 15.10
CA ARG A 123 -6.30 19.69 15.70
C ARG A 123 -5.64 19.83 17.08
N ALA A 124 -5.36 18.71 17.74
CA ALA A 124 -4.80 18.69 19.09
C ALA A 124 -3.27 18.56 19.09
N LEU A 125 -2.68 18.04 18.00
CA LEU A 125 -1.23 17.90 17.85
C LEU A 125 -0.57 19.27 17.74
N LYS A 126 0.51 19.46 18.51
CA LYS A 126 1.30 20.69 18.51
C LYS A 126 2.77 20.39 18.31
N ALA A 127 3.40 21.12 17.40
CA ALA A 127 4.84 21.04 17.18
C ALA A 127 5.64 21.27 18.47
N GLY A 128 6.66 20.45 18.67
CA GLY A 128 7.52 20.44 19.86
C GLY A 128 6.98 19.64 21.05
N GLU A 129 5.72 19.21 21.02
CA GLU A 129 5.15 18.38 22.08
C GLU A 129 5.39 16.88 21.84
N ARG A 130 5.43 16.12 22.94
CA ARG A 130 5.60 14.67 22.94
C ARG A 130 4.28 13.99 23.31
N TYR A 131 3.95 12.92 22.61
CA TYR A 131 2.74 12.16 22.79
C TYR A 131 3.03 10.66 22.93
N GLU A 132 2.13 9.95 23.61
CA GLU A 132 2.06 8.49 23.66
C GLU A 132 0.74 8.06 23.01
N LEU A 133 0.80 7.15 22.05
CA LEU A 133 -0.39 6.46 21.54
C LEU A 133 -0.47 5.09 22.21
N LEU A 134 -1.49 4.90 23.04
CA LEU A 134 -1.65 3.72 23.88
C LEU A 134 -2.80 2.84 23.38
N TRP A 135 -2.59 1.53 23.32
CA TRP A 135 -3.66 0.55 23.27
C TRP A 135 -4.23 0.32 24.67
N PRO A 136 -5.46 0.80 24.98
CA PRO A 136 -6.04 0.65 26.30
C PRO A 136 -6.50 -0.80 26.58
N GLY A 137 -6.56 -1.66 25.57
CA GLY A 137 -7.20 -2.97 25.68
C GLY A 137 -8.61 -2.96 25.13
N GLY A 138 -9.07 -4.11 24.65
CA GLY A 138 -10.35 -4.20 23.96
C GLY A 138 -10.82 -5.63 23.82
N GLU A 139 -12.13 -5.78 23.71
CA GLU A 139 -12.77 -7.07 23.51
C GLU A 139 -13.65 -7.09 22.26
N THR A 140 -13.80 -8.30 21.72
CA THR A 140 -14.77 -8.61 20.69
C THR A 140 -15.54 -9.87 21.06
N LEU A 141 -16.85 -9.83 20.86
CA LEU A 141 -17.74 -10.98 21.03
C LEU A 141 -17.98 -11.72 19.71
N LEU A 142 -17.55 -11.13 18.59
CA LEU A 142 -17.69 -11.69 17.25
C LEU A 142 -16.38 -12.39 16.89
N TRP A 143 -16.29 -13.69 17.17
CA TRP A 143 -15.15 -14.52 16.83
C TRP A 143 -15.56 -16.00 16.76
N ASP A 144 -14.85 -16.83 16.01
CA ASP A 144 -15.02 -18.29 16.02
C ASP A 144 -13.70 -19.03 15.72
N TRP A 145 -13.70 -20.34 15.95
CA TRP A 145 -12.63 -21.25 15.58
C TRP A 145 -12.84 -21.76 14.16
N GLY A 146 -11.79 -21.76 13.35
CA GLY A 146 -11.75 -22.17 11.95
C GLY A 146 -11.21 -21.06 11.06
N ASN A 147 -11.15 -21.34 9.76
CA ASN A 147 -10.76 -20.38 8.74
C ASN A 147 -11.97 -19.59 8.24
N VAL A 148 -11.73 -18.50 7.52
CA VAL A 148 -12.78 -17.80 6.79
C VAL A 148 -13.50 -18.73 5.82
N GLU A 149 -12.75 -19.61 5.13
CA GLU A 149 -13.32 -20.58 4.19
C GLU A 149 -14.37 -21.51 4.82
N ASP A 150 -14.12 -21.95 6.07
CA ASP A 150 -15.05 -22.82 6.80
C ASP A 150 -16.36 -22.09 7.16
N HIS A 151 -16.35 -20.75 7.13
CA HIS A 151 -17.45 -19.90 7.55
C HIS A 151 -18.04 -19.08 6.40
N LEU A 152 -17.64 -19.33 5.15
CA LEU A 152 -18.23 -18.68 3.99
C LEU A 152 -19.75 -18.93 3.93
N ASP A 153 -20.50 -17.87 3.65
CA ASP A 153 -21.96 -17.84 3.65
C ASP A 153 -22.61 -18.14 5.01
N MET A 154 -21.84 -18.01 6.10
CA MET A 154 -22.33 -18.15 7.47
C MET A 154 -22.42 -16.81 8.20
N GLU A 155 -23.26 -16.77 9.24
CA GLU A 155 -23.34 -15.61 10.13
C GLU A 155 -22.42 -15.79 11.34
N LEU A 156 -21.42 -14.93 11.47
CA LEU A 156 -20.66 -14.78 12.70
C LEU A 156 -21.52 -14.05 13.72
N ARG A 157 -21.92 -14.75 14.78
CA ARG A 157 -22.76 -14.21 15.86
C ARG A 157 -21.95 -14.00 17.13
N ARG A 158 -22.47 -13.13 18.01
CA ARG A 158 -21.87 -12.88 19.32
C ARG A 158 -21.79 -14.18 20.13
N ARG A 159 -20.60 -14.46 20.67
CA ARG A 159 -20.36 -15.55 21.61
C ARG A 159 -20.54 -15.08 23.04
N GLU A 160 -20.82 -16.01 23.94
CA GLU A 160 -20.89 -15.74 25.38
C GLU A 160 -19.52 -15.37 25.96
N SER A 161 -18.45 -15.96 25.43
CA SER A 161 -17.06 -15.68 25.78
C SER A 161 -16.46 -14.63 24.85
N SER A 162 -15.87 -13.56 25.39
CA SER A 162 -15.19 -12.53 24.59
C SER A 162 -13.72 -12.88 24.31
N LEU A 163 -13.27 -12.59 23.09
CA LEU A 163 -11.86 -12.52 22.76
C LEU A 163 -11.35 -11.16 23.24
N PHE A 164 -10.42 -11.16 24.19
CA PHE A 164 -9.86 -9.96 24.80
C PHE A 164 -8.40 -9.79 24.41
N ILE A 165 -8.05 -8.62 23.89
CA ILE A 165 -6.67 -8.22 23.60
C ILE A 165 -6.22 -7.25 24.68
N ALA A 166 -5.22 -7.66 25.46
CA ALA A 166 -4.72 -6.90 26.60
C ALA A 166 -4.15 -5.54 26.19
N GLY A 167 -4.46 -4.53 27.00
CA GLY A 167 -3.89 -3.19 26.88
C GLY A 167 -2.45 -3.12 27.38
N GLY A 168 -1.74 -2.05 27.00
CA GLY A 168 -0.34 -1.81 27.38
C GLY A 168 0.62 -1.50 26.23
N PRO A 169 0.49 -2.11 25.03
CA PRO A 169 1.26 -1.70 23.87
C PRO A 169 1.09 -0.21 23.60
N HIS A 170 2.21 0.49 23.42
CA HIS A 170 2.23 1.92 23.17
C HIS A 170 3.42 2.31 22.30
N ILE A 171 3.31 3.46 21.65
CA ILE A 171 4.39 4.13 20.94
C ILE A 171 4.51 5.57 21.44
N SER A 172 5.74 6.05 21.53
CA SER A 172 6.05 7.43 21.87
C SER A 172 6.53 8.15 20.62
N PHE A 173 6.02 9.35 20.37
CA PHE A 173 6.53 10.21 19.28
C PHE A 173 6.53 11.68 19.66
N THR A 174 7.40 12.44 19.01
CA THR A 174 7.47 13.90 19.13
C THR A 174 6.97 14.54 17.84
N VAL A 175 6.12 15.55 17.96
CA VAL A 175 5.59 16.28 16.81
C VAL A 175 6.59 17.35 16.39
N LYS A 176 6.88 17.44 15.10
CA LYS A 176 7.66 18.51 14.48
C LYS A 176 6.82 19.29 13.49
N GLU A 177 7.15 20.57 13.37
CA GLU A 177 6.58 21.45 12.35
C GLU A 177 7.15 21.08 10.97
N GLY A 178 6.35 21.31 9.94
CA GLY A 178 6.68 20.98 8.55
C GLY A 178 6.49 19.50 8.22
N GLU A 179 7.10 19.09 7.11
CA GLU A 179 7.04 17.75 6.54
C GLU A 179 8.30 16.93 6.85
N GLN A 180 8.17 15.60 6.89
CA GLN A 180 9.30 14.70 6.96
C GLN A 180 10.16 14.86 5.71
N THR A 181 11.30 15.54 5.86
CA THR A 181 12.28 15.64 4.77
C THR A 181 13.01 14.32 4.62
N TYR A 182 12.54 13.48 3.72
CA TYR A 182 13.40 12.50 3.11
C TYR A 182 14.37 13.26 2.21
N PRO A 183 15.70 13.11 2.38
CA PRO A 183 16.60 13.58 1.34
C PRO A 183 16.15 12.90 0.06
N SER A 184 15.69 13.71 -0.90
CA SER A 184 15.49 13.23 -2.26
C SER A 184 16.75 12.44 -2.61
N PRO A 185 16.64 11.20 -3.13
CA PRO A 185 17.74 10.63 -3.88
C PRO A 185 18.21 11.75 -4.81
N GLU A 186 19.50 12.06 -4.78
CA GLU A 186 20.06 13.08 -5.68
C GLU A 186 19.48 12.81 -7.08
N PRO A 187 18.98 13.83 -7.80
CA PRO A 187 18.42 13.64 -9.12
C PRO A 187 19.50 12.94 -9.94
N PHE A 188 19.26 11.67 -10.25
CA PHE A 188 20.21 10.93 -11.04
C PHE A 188 20.18 11.57 -12.42
N SER A 189 21.31 12.19 -12.78
CA SER A 189 21.61 12.47 -14.20
C SER A 189 21.31 11.21 -14.99
N PRO A 190 20.79 11.28 -16.24
CA PRO A 190 20.39 10.10 -17.01
C PRO A 190 21.49 9.04 -16.91
N ARG A 191 21.27 8.05 -16.06
CA ARG A 191 22.31 7.07 -15.74
C ARG A 191 22.38 6.18 -16.95
N GLU A 192 23.57 6.02 -17.52
CA GLU A 192 23.81 4.85 -18.36
C GLU A 192 23.35 3.60 -17.60
N PRO A 193 22.72 2.59 -18.25
CA PRO A 193 21.95 1.57 -17.55
C PRO A 193 22.84 0.75 -16.59
N LEU A 194 22.84 1.11 -15.31
CA LEU A 194 23.66 0.48 -14.27
C LEU A 194 23.11 -0.89 -13.83
N SER A 195 22.04 -1.37 -14.45
CA SER A 195 21.27 -2.55 -14.05
C SER A 195 21.05 -3.56 -15.18
N ARG A 196 21.97 -3.64 -16.16
CA ARG A 196 21.88 -4.66 -17.22
C ARG A 196 22.04 -6.06 -16.61
N VAL A 197 20.95 -6.81 -16.55
CA VAL A 197 20.98 -8.24 -16.23
C VAL A 197 21.43 -9.00 -17.48
N PRO A 198 22.59 -9.69 -17.48
CA PRO A 198 23.02 -10.47 -18.61
C PRO A 198 21.93 -11.48 -19.01
N GLY A 199 21.52 -11.49 -20.27
CA GLY A 199 20.48 -12.39 -20.77
C GLY A 199 19.07 -11.79 -20.86
N ALA A 200 18.81 -10.62 -20.29
CA ALA A 200 17.51 -9.94 -20.39
C ALA A 200 17.39 -9.05 -21.65
N PRO A 201 16.19 -8.89 -22.23
CA PRO A 201 15.88 -7.85 -23.22
C PRO A 201 16.20 -6.44 -22.72
N ILE A 202 16.51 -5.53 -23.64
CA ILE A 202 16.85 -4.14 -23.33
C ILE A 202 15.68 -3.21 -23.69
N LEU A 203 15.04 -2.66 -22.66
CA LEU A 203 13.97 -1.66 -22.77
C LEU A 203 14.44 -0.30 -22.26
N SER A 204 13.85 0.79 -22.79
CA SER A 204 13.95 2.14 -22.22
C SER A 204 12.60 2.84 -22.21
N LEU A 205 12.43 3.79 -21.30
CA LEU A 205 11.22 4.60 -21.20
C LEU A 205 11.55 6.08 -21.41
N SER A 206 10.72 6.77 -22.20
CA SER A 206 10.75 8.23 -22.34
C SER A 206 9.36 8.85 -22.25
N ILE A 207 9.30 10.09 -21.78
CA ILE A 207 8.07 10.84 -21.56
C ILE A 207 8.10 12.13 -22.36
N GLU A 208 6.98 12.47 -22.97
CA GLU A 208 6.73 13.76 -23.60
C GLU A 208 5.48 14.41 -22.99
N CYS A 209 5.55 15.69 -22.66
CA CYS A 209 4.37 16.45 -22.26
C CYS A 209 4.48 17.91 -22.71
N SER A 210 3.34 18.60 -22.78
CA SER A 210 3.34 20.05 -22.98
C SER A 210 4.03 20.75 -21.80
N PRO A 211 4.84 21.78 -22.05
CA PRO A 211 5.52 22.53 -20.98
C PRO A 211 4.54 23.41 -20.17
N THR A 212 3.31 23.59 -20.66
CA THR A 212 2.26 24.40 -20.04
C THR A 212 0.90 23.76 -20.25
N PHE A 213 0.03 23.84 -19.24
CA PHE A 213 -1.37 23.41 -19.33
C PHE A 213 -2.31 24.46 -18.74
N GLU A 214 -3.45 24.69 -19.39
CA GLU A 214 -4.47 25.60 -18.87
C GLU A 214 -5.15 25.02 -17.62
N LYS A 215 -5.44 25.89 -16.64
CA LYS A 215 -6.26 25.52 -15.47
C LYS A 215 -7.64 25.02 -15.94
N GLY A 216 -8.07 23.86 -15.45
CA GLY A 216 -9.36 23.24 -15.80
C GLY A 216 -9.40 22.37 -17.06
N GLN A 217 -8.36 22.35 -17.91
CA GLN A 217 -8.28 21.40 -19.02
C GLN A 217 -7.69 20.05 -18.58
N TRP A 218 -7.87 18.99 -19.39
CA TRP A 218 -7.18 17.72 -19.18
C TRP A 218 -5.69 17.84 -19.48
N LYS A 219 -4.85 17.27 -18.62
CA LYS A 219 -3.39 17.26 -18.76
C LYS A 219 -2.97 15.87 -19.19
N GLN A 220 -2.15 15.81 -20.23
CA GLN A 220 -1.76 14.55 -20.84
C GLN A 220 -0.25 14.48 -21.01
N ALA A 221 0.32 13.34 -20.67
CA ALA A 221 1.70 12.99 -20.99
C ALA A 221 1.70 11.75 -21.88
N THR A 222 2.58 11.73 -22.87
CA THR A 222 2.79 10.57 -23.74
C THR A 222 3.99 9.79 -23.22
N VAL A 223 3.80 8.50 -22.97
CA VAL A 223 4.84 7.58 -22.52
C VAL A 223 5.21 6.66 -23.68
N HIS A 224 6.52 6.56 -23.95
CA HIS A 224 7.09 5.68 -24.97
C HIS A 224 7.98 4.64 -24.30
N VAL A 225 7.73 3.36 -24.58
CA VAL A 225 8.56 2.24 -24.16
C VAL A 225 9.18 1.64 -25.40
N ILE A 226 10.51 1.72 -25.49
CA ILE A 226 11.26 1.32 -26.69
C ILE A 226 11.99 0.02 -26.38
N TYR A 227 11.81 -0.97 -27.25
CA TYR A 227 12.62 -2.18 -27.23
C TYR A 227 13.82 -2.01 -28.15
N HIS A 228 15.04 -2.08 -27.62
CA HIS A 228 16.25 -1.81 -28.39
C HIS A 228 16.76 -3.07 -29.09
N SER A 229 17.02 -4.12 -28.31
CA SER A 229 17.55 -5.38 -28.81
C SER A 229 17.53 -6.47 -27.76
N SER A 230 17.71 -7.71 -28.22
CA SER A 230 17.89 -8.86 -27.34
C SER A 230 19.26 -8.84 -26.64
N CYS A 231 19.43 -9.70 -25.65
CA CYS A 231 20.70 -9.95 -24.99
C CYS A 231 21.79 -10.55 -25.89
N LYS A 232 21.45 -10.99 -27.12
CA LYS A 232 22.38 -11.61 -28.08
C LYS A 232 23.07 -10.60 -28.99
N GLY A 233 22.64 -9.33 -28.98
CA GLY A 233 23.29 -8.24 -29.71
C GLY A 233 22.34 -7.46 -30.63
N PRO A 234 22.83 -6.38 -31.26
CA PRO A 234 22.03 -5.46 -32.06
C PRO A 234 21.52 -6.05 -33.38
N ASP A 235 22.12 -7.14 -33.88
CA ASP A 235 21.69 -7.83 -35.11
C ASP A 235 20.60 -8.88 -34.85
N ASP A 236 20.22 -9.11 -33.58
CA ASP A 236 19.16 -10.05 -33.25
C ASP A 236 17.79 -9.40 -33.42
N SER A 237 17.00 -9.93 -34.35
CA SER A 237 15.64 -9.48 -34.63
C SER A 237 14.59 -10.23 -33.79
N THR A 238 14.98 -10.88 -32.69
CA THR A 238 14.04 -11.64 -31.86
C THR A 238 13.05 -10.69 -31.17
N PRO A 239 11.74 -10.82 -31.42
CA PRO A 239 10.71 -10.03 -30.75
C PRO A 239 10.52 -10.45 -29.29
N ILE A 240 9.91 -9.57 -28.51
CA ILE A 240 9.52 -9.86 -27.12
C ILE A 240 8.03 -9.62 -26.95
N THR A 241 7.43 -10.37 -26.02
CA THR A 241 6.11 -10.09 -25.47
C THR A 241 6.24 -9.91 -23.97
N PHE A 242 5.67 -8.85 -23.41
CA PHE A 242 5.80 -8.55 -21.98
C PHE A 242 4.54 -7.92 -21.40
N HIS A 243 4.37 -8.06 -20.09
CA HIS A 243 3.27 -7.49 -19.33
C HIS A 243 3.55 -6.03 -18.96
N ILE A 244 2.56 -5.15 -19.10
CA ILE A 244 2.76 -3.69 -19.00
C ILE A 244 2.44 -3.09 -17.63
N VAL A 245 1.95 -3.86 -16.67
CA VAL A 245 1.36 -3.34 -15.41
C VAL A 245 2.32 -2.43 -14.64
N ASN A 246 3.58 -2.82 -14.50
CA ASN A 246 4.59 -2.04 -13.78
C ASN A 246 4.99 -0.73 -14.50
N LEU A 247 4.53 -0.58 -15.75
CA LEU A 247 4.76 0.60 -16.57
C LEU A 247 3.55 1.52 -16.55
N LEU A 248 2.40 1.18 -15.95
CA LEU A 248 1.14 1.93 -16.05
C LEU A 248 1.08 3.25 -15.25
N SER A 249 1.95 3.44 -14.26
CA SER A 249 1.89 4.62 -13.39
C SER A 249 3.26 5.25 -13.17
N GLY A 250 3.37 6.54 -13.45
CA GLY A 250 4.53 7.37 -13.14
C GLY A 250 4.34 8.17 -11.85
N ASN A 251 5.38 8.86 -11.44
CA ASN A 251 5.41 9.69 -10.25
C ASN A 251 5.12 11.15 -10.62
N LEU A 252 4.03 11.71 -10.11
CA LEU A 252 3.72 13.12 -10.26
C LEU A 252 4.12 13.88 -8.98
N GLN A 253 4.83 14.99 -9.14
CA GLN A 253 5.25 15.83 -8.02
C GLN A 253 4.93 17.31 -8.30
N ARG A 254 4.49 18.04 -7.26
CA ARG A 254 4.20 19.48 -7.28
C ARG A 254 5.36 20.25 -6.67
N ARG A 255 5.69 21.41 -7.23
CA ARG A 255 6.72 22.29 -6.69
C ARG A 255 6.16 23.19 -5.58
N ARG A 256 6.77 23.16 -4.39
CA ARG A 256 6.53 24.13 -3.32
C ARG A 256 7.81 24.87 -2.97
N GLY A 257 7.90 26.13 -3.41
CA GLY A 257 9.10 26.94 -3.24
C GLY A 257 10.34 26.31 -3.90
N LYS A 258 11.23 25.72 -3.09
CA LYS A 258 12.46 25.04 -3.54
C LYS A 258 12.39 23.51 -3.51
N SER A 259 11.32 22.91 -3.00
CA SER A 259 11.12 21.46 -2.88
C SER A 259 10.08 20.93 -3.88
N TRP A 260 10.10 19.61 -4.06
CA TRP A 260 9.11 18.83 -4.79
C TRP A 260 8.37 17.92 -3.82
N GLU A 261 7.05 17.91 -3.89
CA GLU A 261 6.15 17.10 -3.07
C GLU A 261 5.44 16.09 -3.96
N TYR A 262 5.32 14.84 -3.52
CA TYR A 262 4.54 13.84 -4.25
C TYR A 262 3.06 14.20 -4.18
N PHE A 263 2.41 14.13 -5.33
CA PHE A 263 0.96 14.10 -5.36
C PHE A 263 0.53 12.64 -5.49
N ASP A 264 -0.07 12.12 -4.43
CA ASP A 264 -0.92 10.94 -4.57
C ASP A 264 -2.30 11.44 -5.00
N SER A 265 -2.82 10.93 -6.12
CA SER A 265 -4.21 11.18 -6.50
C SER A 265 -5.12 10.79 -5.34
N GLU A 266 -6.29 11.44 -5.21
CA GLU A 266 -7.30 11.00 -4.23
C GLU A 266 -7.49 9.48 -4.39
N GLU A 267 -7.01 8.71 -3.41
CA GLU A 267 -6.98 7.25 -3.48
C GLU A 267 -8.38 6.79 -3.90
N MET A 268 -8.46 6.06 -5.01
CA MET A 268 -9.65 5.25 -5.27
C MET A 268 -9.86 4.41 -4.01
N PRO A 269 -11.05 4.46 -3.38
CA PRO A 269 -11.28 3.71 -2.15
C PRO A 269 -10.91 2.27 -2.41
N TYR A 270 -10.06 1.68 -1.54
CA TYR A 270 -9.58 0.30 -1.65
C TYR A 270 -10.69 -0.63 -2.17
N GLN A 271 -10.58 -1.04 -3.43
CA GLN A 271 -11.51 -2.00 -4.03
C GLN A 271 -11.03 -3.39 -3.65
N ILE A 272 -11.89 -4.15 -2.97
CA ILE A 272 -11.61 -5.53 -2.60
C ILE A 272 -12.09 -6.39 -3.77
N TYR A 273 -11.19 -7.23 -4.28
CA TYR A 273 -11.48 -8.19 -5.32
C TYR A 273 -11.23 -9.59 -4.74
N ASP A 274 -12.31 -10.33 -4.47
CA ASP A 274 -12.28 -11.65 -3.80
C ASP A 274 -12.43 -12.82 -4.78
N ASP A 275 -12.40 -12.52 -6.08
CA ASP A 275 -12.46 -13.53 -7.13
C ASP A 275 -11.11 -14.27 -7.25
N PRO A 276 -11.09 -15.53 -7.70
CA PRO A 276 -9.83 -16.25 -7.91
C PRO A 276 -9.00 -15.60 -9.02
N ASP A 277 -7.69 -15.85 -8.99
CA ASP A 277 -6.78 -15.46 -10.08
C ASP A 277 -7.34 -15.92 -11.44
N ILE A 278 -7.25 -15.02 -12.42
CA ILE A 278 -7.80 -15.22 -13.75
C ILE A 278 -6.70 -15.77 -14.63
N GLU A 279 -6.96 -16.92 -15.23
CA GLU A 279 -6.14 -17.45 -16.31
C GLU A 279 -6.36 -16.63 -17.57
N VAL A 280 -5.28 -16.05 -18.07
CA VAL A 280 -5.26 -15.26 -19.30
C VAL A 280 -4.20 -15.78 -20.25
N THR A 281 -4.40 -15.51 -21.53
CA THR A 281 -3.45 -15.85 -22.58
C THR A 281 -2.72 -14.57 -23.02
N PRO A 282 -1.39 -14.45 -22.81
CA PRO A 282 -0.63 -13.27 -23.24
C PRO A 282 -0.83 -12.92 -24.71
N GLY A 283 -0.98 -13.94 -25.58
CA GLY A 283 -1.25 -13.75 -27.00
C GLY A 283 -2.58 -13.04 -27.33
N GLN A 284 -3.51 -12.94 -26.38
CA GLN A 284 -4.83 -12.32 -26.60
C GLN A 284 -5.15 -11.19 -25.62
N HIS A 285 -4.50 -11.16 -24.46
CA HIS A 285 -4.80 -10.21 -23.39
C HIS A 285 -4.24 -8.81 -23.68
N PRO A 286 -5.00 -7.71 -23.47
CA PRO A 286 -4.58 -6.35 -23.85
C PRO A 286 -3.36 -5.84 -23.08
N ASP A 287 -3.16 -6.28 -21.84
CA ASP A 287 -2.04 -5.82 -21.00
C ASP A 287 -0.70 -6.49 -21.35
N PHE A 288 -0.69 -7.33 -22.38
CA PHE A 288 0.53 -7.92 -22.93
C PHE A 288 0.79 -7.34 -24.32
N ILE A 289 1.97 -6.77 -24.48
CA ILE A 289 2.38 -6.09 -25.71
C ILE A 289 3.59 -6.81 -26.30
N SER A 290 3.61 -6.92 -27.62
CA SER A 290 4.79 -7.39 -28.35
C SER A 290 5.48 -6.26 -29.08
N LEU A 291 6.81 -6.30 -29.10
CA LEU A 291 7.65 -5.36 -29.83
C LEU A 291 8.74 -6.10 -30.58
N GLN A 292 9.00 -5.66 -31.81
CA GLN A 292 10.23 -5.96 -32.53
C GLN A 292 11.38 -5.04 -32.05
N PRO A 293 12.65 -5.44 -32.20
CA PRO A 293 13.77 -4.55 -31.93
C PRO A 293 13.65 -3.24 -32.73
N GLY A 294 13.78 -2.12 -32.04
CA GLY A 294 13.58 -0.76 -32.57
C GLY A 294 12.14 -0.25 -32.51
N GLU A 295 11.15 -1.09 -32.23
CA GLU A 295 9.76 -0.65 -32.07
C GLU A 295 9.51 -0.02 -30.69
N SER A 296 8.44 0.77 -30.65
CA SER A 296 7.99 1.41 -29.42
C SER A 296 6.51 1.18 -29.19
N TRP A 297 6.16 0.87 -27.95
CA TRP A 297 4.81 0.95 -27.46
C TRP A 297 4.58 2.36 -26.89
N THR A 298 3.48 2.98 -27.28
CA THR A 298 3.15 4.35 -26.87
C THR A 298 1.77 4.38 -26.23
N ARG A 299 1.64 5.13 -25.13
CA ARG A 299 0.34 5.43 -24.54
C ARG A 299 0.28 6.87 -24.01
N THR A 300 -0.93 7.32 -23.70
CA THR A 300 -1.18 8.63 -23.12
C THR A 300 -1.72 8.48 -21.71
N ASP A 301 -1.01 9.07 -20.75
CA ASP A 301 -1.42 9.15 -19.35
C ASP A 301 -2.21 10.43 -19.12
N ASN A 302 -3.31 10.34 -18.39
CA ASN A 302 -4.02 11.50 -17.89
C ASN A 302 -3.40 11.89 -16.54
N LEU A 303 -2.86 13.10 -16.46
CA LEU A 303 -2.23 13.62 -15.26
C LEU A 303 -3.31 14.28 -14.40
N GLU A 304 -3.78 13.56 -13.39
CA GLU A 304 -4.66 14.10 -12.37
C GLU A 304 -3.84 15.00 -11.43
N LEU A 305 -4.32 16.23 -11.22
CA LEU A 305 -3.65 17.24 -10.39
C LEU A 305 -4.48 17.48 -9.12
N PRO A 306 -3.87 17.95 -8.03
CA PRO A 306 -4.59 18.36 -6.83
C PRO A 306 -5.73 19.33 -7.13
N SER A 307 -6.85 19.19 -6.43
CA SER A 307 -8.01 20.08 -6.58
C SER A 307 -7.71 21.54 -6.21
N ASP A 308 -6.70 21.78 -5.37
CA ASP A 308 -6.20 23.11 -4.97
C ASP A 308 -5.11 23.66 -5.90
N THR A 309 -4.94 23.10 -7.11
CA THR A 309 -3.94 23.57 -8.07
C THR A 309 -4.21 25.01 -8.51
N GLU A 310 -3.20 25.87 -8.43
CA GLU A 310 -3.27 27.28 -8.80
C GLU A 310 -2.44 27.64 -10.03
N VAL A 311 -2.79 28.75 -10.69
CA VAL A 311 -2.03 29.28 -11.83
C VAL A 311 -0.63 29.70 -11.37
N GLY A 312 0.38 29.35 -12.17
CA GLY A 312 1.80 29.59 -11.89
C GLY A 312 2.50 28.44 -11.17
N GLU A 313 1.78 27.39 -10.78
CA GLU A 313 2.37 26.22 -10.15
C GLU A 313 3.06 25.31 -11.17
N VAL A 314 4.13 24.66 -10.73
CA VAL A 314 4.98 23.80 -11.55
C VAL A 314 4.89 22.38 -11.03
N PHE A 315 4.75 21.43 -11.94
CA PHE A 315 4.73 20.01 -11.66
C PHE A 315 5.83 19.31 -12.45
N LYS A 316 6.28 18.16 -11.95
CA LYS A 316 7.15 17.24 -12.70
C LYS A 316 6.58 15.84 -12.72
N TYR A 317 6.83 15.12 -13.81
CA TYR A 317 6.40 13.75 -14.02
C TYR A 317 7.58 12.88 -14.47
N GLU A 318 7.79 11.74 -13.81
CA GLU A 318 8.91 10.83 -14.08
C GLU A 318 8.59 9.37 -13.70
N PHE A 319 9.30 8.41 -14.30
CA PHE A 319 9.29 7.02 -13.85
C PHE A 319 10.63 6.70 -13.19
N ASN A 320 10.59 6.06 -12.02
CA ASN A 320 11.76 5.40 -11.43
C ASN A 320 12.10 4.11 -12.20
N ASP A 321 13.20 3.45 -11.83
CA ASP A 321 13.51 2.12 -12.34
C ASP A 321 12.32 1.17 -12.10
N ARG A 322 11.91 0.45 -13.15
CA ARG A 322 10.82 -0.53 -13.12
C ARG A 322 11.36 -1.92 -13.43
N VAL A 323 10.77 -2.93 -12.79
CA VAL A 323 11.04 -4.33 -13.12
C VAL A 323 9.79 -4.87 -13.80
N ILE A 324 9.97 -5.52 -14.94
CA ILE A 324 8.88 -6.22 -15.61
C ILE A 324 8.69 -7.56 -14.92
N ASP A 325 7.46 -7.81 -14.47
CA ASP A 325 7.03 -9.02 -13.79
C ASP A 325 7.01 -10.26 -14.70
N TRP A 326 6.57 -10.10 -15.95
CA TRP A 326 6.50 -11.19 -16.92
C TRP A 326 6.90 -10.78 -18.34
N TRP A 327 7.69 -11.62 -19.00
CA TRP A 327 8.06 -11.49 -20.41
C TRP A 327 8.49 -12.83 -21.00
N ASP A 328 8.34 -12.98 -22.32
CA ASP A 328 8.91 -14.09 -23.08
C ASP A 328 9.32 -13.66 -24.50
N TRP A 329 10.12 -14.50 -25.16
CA TRP A 329 10.52 -14.29 -26.55
C TRP A 329 9.39 -14.69 -27.50
N GLY A 330 9.13 -13.87 -28.52
CA GLY A 330 8.09 -14.11 -29.50
C GLY A 330 7.11 -12.95 -29.61
N MET A 331 6.28 -13.02 -30.64
CA MET A 331 5.12 -12.13 -30.80
C MET A 331 3.89 -12.73 -30.09
N LYS A 332 2.81 -11.96 -29.96
CA LYS A 332 1.55 -12.43 -29.37
C LYS A 332 1.06 -13.74 -30.01
N GLU A 333 1.27 -13.91 -31.32
CA GLU A 333 0.89 -15.11 -32.06
C GLU A 333 1.60 -16.37 -31.55
N ASP A 334 2.84 -16.25 -31.08
CA ASP A 334 3.62 -17.35 -30.50
C ASP A 334 3.08 -17.75 -29.11
N HIS A 335 2.42 -16.82 -28.42
CA HIS A 335 1.89 -16.98 -27.07
C HIS A 335 0.38 -17.24 -27.00
N LEU A 336 -0.23 -17.70 -28.11
CA LEU A 336 -1.65 -18.07 -28.15
C LEU A 336 -2.00 -19.32 -27.33
N GLN A 337 -1.00 -20.15 -26.99
CA GLN A 337 -1.16 -21.35 -26.14
C GLN A 337 -0.47 -21.18 -24.79
N THR A 338 0.09 -20.02 -24.51
CA THR A 338 0.68 -19.68 -23.22
C THR A 338 -0.44 -19.26 -22.27
N THR A 339 -0.38 -19.74 -21.02
CA THR A 339 -1.32 -19.38 -19.97
C THR A 339 -0.55 -18.81 -18.80
N VAL A 340 -1.01 -17.66 -18.32
CA VAL A 340 -0.52 -17.02 -17.10
C VAL A 340 -1.71 -16.69 -16.21
N LYS A 341 -1.48 -16.55 -14.91
CA LYS A 341 -2.49 -16.10 -13.95
C LYS A 341 -2.22 -14.69 -13.52
N LEU A 342 -3.20 -13.83 -13.74
CA LEU A 342 -3.27 -12.51 -13.14
C LEU A 342 -4.20 -12.56 -11.93
N PRO A 343 -4.02 -11.67 -10.95
CA PRO A 343 -5.01 -11.53 -9.91
C PRO A 343 -6.36 -11.10 -10.50
N CYS A 344 -7.45 -11.30 -9.77
CA CYS A 344 -8.80 -11.06 -10.28
C CYS A 344 -9.11 -9.60 -10.66
N TRP A 345 -8.34 -8.64 -10.15
CA TRP A 345 -8.41 -7.24 -10.56
C TRP A 345 -7.55 -6.89 -11.76
N ILE A 346 -6.80 -7.87 -12.30
CA ILE A 346 -5.96 -7.86 -13.51
C ILE A 346 -4.77 -6.89 -13.44
N ASN A 347 -4.93 -5.74 -12.79
CA ASN A 347 -3.99 -4.66 -12.67
C ASN A 347 -2.96 -4.89 -11.55
N SER A 348 -2.28 -6.04 -11.56
CA SER A 348 -1.09 -6.32 -10.75
C SER A 348 -0.26 -7.44 -11.40
N ASP A 349 0.86 -7.78 -10.77
CA ASP A 349 1.88 -8.69 -11.31
C ASP A 349 1.31 -10.09 -11.60
N VAL A 350 1.88 -10.77 -12.59
CA VAL A 350 1.62 -12.18 -12.88
C VAL A 350 1.95 -13.05 -11.66
N VAL A 351 0.96 -13.79 -11.19
CA VAL A 351 1.06 -14.67 -10.02
C VAL A 351 1.60 -16.05 -10.40
N GLU A 352 1.18 -16.57 -11.56
CA GLU A 352 1.69 -17.82 -12.12
C GLU A 352 2.01 -17.68 -13.62
N PRO A 353 3.17 -18.17 -14.09
CA PRO A 353 4.21 -18.85 -13.31
C PRO A 353 4.98 -17.87 -12.41
N LYS A 354 5.28 -18.31 -11.18
CA LYS A 354 6.08 -17.53 -10.23
C LYS A 354 7.49 -17.29 -10.78
N ASP A 355 8.03 -16.10 -10.50
CA ASP A 355 9.39 -15.69 -10.89
C ASP A 355 9.63 -15.81 -12.41
N ASN A 356 8.56 -15.69 -13.23
CA ASN A 356 8.60 -15.85 -14.68
C ASN A 356 9.39 -17.10 -15.15
N GLU A 357 9.22 -18.22 -14.42
CA GLU A 357 9.95 -19.49 -14.64
C GLU A 357 11.48 -19.37 -14.56
N GLY A 358 11.99 -18.41 -13.80
CA GLY A 358 13.41 -18.14 -13.62
C GLY A 358 14.06 -17.37 -14.80
N ARG A 359 13.27 -16.76 -15.68
CA ARG A 359 13.80 -15.88 -16.73
C ARG A 359 14.51 -14.67 -16.12
N PRO A 360 15.57 -14.14 -16.76
CA PRO A 360 16.25 -12.93 -16.29
C PRO A 360 15.28 -11.75 -16.16
N ALA A 361 15.34 -11.03 -15.04
CA ALA A 361 14.52 -9.84 -14.83
C ALA A 361 14.88 -8.73 -15.84
N ILE A 362 13.87 -8.15 -16.50
CA ILE A 362 14.05 -6.93 -17.28
C ILE A 362 13.93 -5.75 -16.33
N VAL A 363 14.99 -4.96 -16.23
CA VAL A 363 14.98 -3.68 -15.52
C VAL A 363 14.90 -2.58 -16.56
N VAL A 364 13.77 -1.86 -16.57
CA VAL A 364 13.59 -0.65 -17.36
C VAL A 364 14.17 0.52 -16.55
N PRO A 365 15.20 1.23 -17.07
CA PRO A 365 15.78 2.35 -16.36
C PRO A 365 14.78 3.48 -16.14
N ALA A 366 15.04 4.29 -15.12
CA ALA A 366 14.32 5.54 -14.89
C ALA A 366 14.26 6.42 -16.16
N SER A 367 13.15 7.13 -16.34
CA SER A 367 12.89 7.95 -17.52
C SER A 367 13.60 9.29 -17.50
N ASN A 368 13.45 10.07 -18.58
CA ASN A 368 13.62 11.52 -18.48
C ASN A 368 12.54 12.12 -17.57
N VAL A 369 12.84 13.29 -17.01
CA VAL A 369 11.89 14.10 -16.25
C VAL A 369 11.27 15.12 -17.18
N VAL A 370 9.95 15.27 -17.12
CA VAL A 370 9.24 16.38 -17.77
C VAL A 370 8.66 17.31 -16.72
N GLU A 371 8.77 18.62 -16.96
CA GLU A 371 8.21 19.66 -16.10
C GLU A 371 7.18 20.47 -16.87
N PHE A 372 6.08 20.83 -16.22
CA PHE A 372 5.05 21.68 -16.81
C PHE A 372 4.49 22.69 -15.82
N THR A 373 4.01 23.82 -16.33
CA THR A 373 3.43 24.92 -15.54
C THR A 373 1.94 25.07 -15.82
N ILE A 374 1.15 25.37 -14.79
CA ILE A 374 -0.26 25.69 -14.94
C ILE A 374 -0.42 27.17 -15.30
N VAL A 375 -1.14 27.46 -16.38
CA VAL A 375 -1.36 28.81 -16.93
C VAL A 375 -2.82 29.23 -16.91
#